data_AF-A0A917VUC6-F1
#
_entry.id   AF-A0A917VUC6-F1
#
_cell.length_a   1.000
_cell.length_b   1.000
_cell.length_c   1.000
_cell.angle_alpha   90.00
_cell.angle_beta   90.00
_cell.angle_gamma   90.00
#
_symmetry.space_group_name_H-M   'P 1'
#
loop_
_entity.id
_entity.type
_entity.pdbx_description
1 polymer ?
#
loop_
_entity_poly.entity_id
_entity_poly.type
_entity_poly.pdbx_seq_one_letter_code
_entity_poly.pdbx_strand_id
1 'polypeptide(L)'
;MVPVRSEPRNRTILDAALTRREDLPYSCLGGSCGTCVATLEDGRVEMDDDPLLAITARDRESGRVLPCRARPVTANVTLRFGE
;
A
#
# COMPACT_ATOMS: atom_id res chain seq x y z
N MET A 1 5.94 -4.11 -10.67
CA MET A 1 5.77 -5.15 -9.64
C MET A 1 6.79 -4.96 -8.52
N VAL A 2 6.35 -4.60 -7.31
CA VAL A 2 7.24 -4.33 -6.18
C VAL A 2 7.01 -5.41 -5.10
N PRO A 3 7.97 -6.33 -4.88
CA PRO A 3 7.86 -7.33 -3.83
C PRO A 3 8.28 -6.75 -2.47
N VAL A 4 7.38 -6.79 -1.49
CA VAL A 4 7.59 -6.30 -0.12
C VAL A 4 7.66 -7.48 0.84
N ARG A 5 8.72 -7.51 1.68
CA ARG A 5 8.89 -8.49 2.76
C ARG A 5 8.45 -7.86 4.09
N SER A 6 7.91 -8.68 4.98
CA SER A 6 7.51 -8.27 6.34
C SER A 6 8.73 -7.97 7.23
N GLU A 7 9.25 -6.74 7.20
CA GLU A 7 10.24 -6.20 8.16
C GLU A 7 9.50 -5.44 9.31
N PRO A 8 10.14 -4.95 10.39
CA PRO A 8 9.53 -4.90 11.73
C PRO A 8 8.18 -4.17 11.78
N ARG A 9 7.28 -4.78 12.55
CA ARG A 9 5.80 -4.70 12.62
C ARG A 9 5.12 -3.33 12.64
N ASN A 10 5.87 -2.22 12.59
CA ASN A 10 5.38 -0.84 12.62
C ASN A 10 5.60 -0.05 11.32
N ARG A 11 6.16 -0.67 10.28
CA ARG A 11 6.37 0.01 8.99
C ARG A 11 5.22 -0.24 8.03
N THR A 12 4.82 0.79 7.31
CA THR A 12 3.80 0.68 6.25
C THR A 12 4.41 0.02 5.02
N ILE A 13 3.56 -0.52 4.14
CA ILE A 13 4.04 -1.16 2.91
C ILE A 13 4.81 -0.17 2.04
N LEU A 14 4.41 1.11 2.03
CA LEU A 14 5.12 2.15 1.30
C LEU A 14 6.55 2.34 1.82
N ASP A 15 6.76 2.40 3.13
CA ASP A 15 8.11 2.56 3.71
C ASP A 15 9.04 1.40 3.32
N ALA A 16 8.54 0.16 3.44
CA ALA A 16 9.28 -1.02 3.04
C ALA A 16 9.54 -1.06 1.52
N ALA A 17 8.61 -0.55 0.71
CA ALA A 17 8.76 -0.43 -0.73
C ALA A 17 9.76 0.68 -1.11
N LEU A 18 9.77 1.81 -0.41
CA LEU A 18 10.70 2.93 -0.62
C LEU A 18 12.15 2.52 -0.37
N THR A 19 12.37 1.63 0.61
CA THR A 19 13.70 1.04 0.87
C THR A 19 14.22 0.22 -0.34
N ARG A 20 13.33 -0.26 -1.21
CA ARG A 20 13.67 -1.09 -2.38
C ARG A 20 13.59 -0.33 -3.70
N ARG A 21 12.79 0.74 -3.76
CA ARG A 21 12.63 1.61 -4.92
C ARG A 21 12.38 3.04 -4.45
N GLU A 22 13.30 3.93 -4.78
CA GLU A 22 13.19 5.35 -4.45
C GLU A 22 12.08 6.06 -5.25
N ASP A 23 11.74 5.54 -6.43
CA ASP A 23 10.84 6.19 -7.40
C ASP A 23 9.36 5.77 -7.26
N LEU A 24 8.85 5.67 -6.04
CA LEU A 24 7.42 5.37 -5.84
C LEU A 24 6.61 6.68 -5.83
N PRO A 25 5.43 6.73 -6.48
CA PRO A 25 4.59 7.92 -6.44
C PRO A 25 3.93 8.05 -5.05
N TYR A 26 4.39 8.99 -4.22
CA TYR A 26 3.74 9.33 -2.95
C TYR A 26 3.77 10.86 -2.72
N SER A 27 2.86 11.34 -1.86
CA SER A 27 2.78 12.78 -1.55
C SER A 27 2.43 13.04 -0.08
N CYS A 28 1.22 12.70 0.37
CA CYS A 28 0.77 13.09 1.72
C CYS A 28 1.17 12.15 2.86
N LEU A 29 1.50 10.90 2.57
CA LEU A 29 1.68 9.79 3.55
C LEU A 29 0.48 9.54 4.51
N GLY A 30 -0.59 10.34 4.43
CA GLY A 30 -1.81 10.21 5.23
C GLY A 30 -2.94 9.42 4.56
N GLY A 31 -2.82 9.08 3.28
CA GLY A 31 -3.83 8.34 2.52
C GLY A 31 -4.93 9.18 1.87
N SER A 32 -4.93 10.50 2.06
CA SER A 32 -5.95 11.41 1.51
C SER A 32 -5.68 11.87 0.08
N CYS A 33 -4.43 11.88 -0.38
CA CYS A 33 -4.08 12.35 -1.73
C CYS A 33 -4.26 11.29 -2.83
N GLY A 34 -4.34 9.99 -2.48
CA GLY A 34 -4.47 8.90 -3.45
C GLY A 34 -3.26 8.65 -4.36
N THR A 35 -2.19 9.45 -4.27
CA THR A 35 -0.97 9.27 -5.10
C THR A 35 -0.30 7.92 -4.88
N CYS A 36 -0.32 7.42 -3.63
CA CYS A 36 0.32 6.15 -3.27
C CYS A 36 -0.47 4.92 -3.73
N VAL A 37 -1.61 5.08 -4.40
CA VAL A 37 -2.52 3.96 -4.70
C VAL A 37 -1.84 2.89 -5.55
N ALA A 38 -2.06 1.64 -5.16
CA ALA A 38 -1.51 0.48 -5.84
C ALA A 38 -2.55 -0.65 -5.89
N THR A 39 -2.36 -1.58 -6.82
CA THR A 39 -3.17 -2.78 -6.92
C THR A 39 -2.44 -3.95 -6.26
N LEU A 40 -3.14 -4.69 -5.39
CA LEU A 40 -2.67 -5.91 -4.76
C LEU A 40 -2.75 -7.05 -5.78
N GLU A 41 -1.59 -7.58 -6.15
CA GLU A 41 -1.48 -8.69 -7.11
C GLU A 41 -1.28 -10.03 -6.38
N ASP A 42 -0.54 -10.03 -5.27
CA ASP A 42 -0.30 -11.23 -4.46
C ASP A 42 -0.10 -10.89 -2.97
N GLY A 43 -0.50 -11.82 -2.10
CA GLY A 43 -0.42 -11.69 -0.65
C GLY A 43 -1.65 -11.06 -0.01
N ARG A 44 -1.54 -10.65 1.25
CA ARG A 44 -2.63 -10.01 2.00
C ARG A 44 -2.10 -8.79 2.75
N VAL A 45 -2.91 -7.74 2.74
CA VAL A 45 -2.64 -6.48 3.44
C VAL A 45 -3.82 -6.11 4.31
N GLU A 46 -3.54 -5.43 5.41
CA GLU A 46 -4.53 -4.83 6.31
C GLU A 46 -4.36 -3.31 6.31
N MET A 47 -5.46 -2.60 6.48
CA MET A 47 -5.52 -1.15 6.37
C MET A 47 -6.72 -0.67 7.17
N ASP A 48 -6.53 0.34 8.01
CA ASP A 48 -7.62 0.95 8.76
C ASP A 48 -8.69 1.54 7.83
N ASP A 49 -9.95 1.30 8.15
CA ASP A 49 -11.05 1.95 7.47
C ASP A 49 -11.22 3.36 8.03
N ASP A 50 -11.01 4.35 7.17
CA ASP A 50 -11.02 5.76 7.53
C ASP A 50 -11.69 6.54 6.39
N PRO A 51 -12.67 7.40 6.69
CA PRO A 51 -13.44 8.12 5.67
C PRO A 51 -12.63 9.18 4.92
N LEU A 52 -11.42 9.54 5.39
CA LEU A 52 -10.53 10.51 4.74
C LEU A 52 -9.60 9.86 3.71
N LEU A 53 -9.71 8.54 3.50
CA LEU A 53 -8.92 7.83 2.50
C LEU A 53 -9.40 8.15 1.09
N ALA A 54 -8.45 8.28 0.17
CA ALA A 54 -8.73 8.52 -1.24
C ALA A 54 -9.39 7.32 -1.96
N ILE A 55 -9.46 6.15 -1.32
CA ILE A 55 -10.08 4.95 -1.86
C ILE A 55 -11.26 4.51 -1.00
N THR A 56 -12.29 3.96 -1.65
CA THR A 56 -13.48 3.45 -0.97
C THR A 56 -13.33 1.98 -0.57
N ALA A 57 -14.27 1.46 0.21
CA ALA A 57 -14.35 0.01 0.47
C ALA A 57 -14.48 -0.80 -0.84
N ARG A 58 -15.23 -0.31 -1.83
CA ARG A 58 -15.35 -0.94 -3.16
C ARG A 58 -14.03 -0.99 -3.93
N ASP A 59 -13.23 0.06 -3.84
CA ASP A 59 -11.88 0.07 -4.43
C ASP A 59 -11.01 -1.03 -3.81
N ARG A 60 -11.10 -1.22 -2.49
CA ARG A 60 -10.39 -2.31 -1.80
C ARG A 60 -10.88 -3.68 -2.23
N GLU A 61 -12.18 -3.86 -2.40
CA GLU A 61 -12.74 -5.10 -2.94
C GLU A 61 -12.26 -5.35 -4.37
N SER A 62 -12.00 -4.30 -5.14
CA SER A 62 -11.40 -4.37 -6.47
C SER A 62 -9.86 -4.54 -6.43
N GLY A 63 -9.27 -4.75 -5.25
CA GLY A 63 -7.84 -4.98 -5.06
C GLY A 63 -6.99 -3.70 -4.99
N ARG A 64 -7.57 -2.50 -4.94
CA ARG A 64 -6.81 -1.26 -4.76
C ARG A 64 -6.52 -1.01 -3.28
N VAL A 65 -5.29 -0.61 -2.98
CA VAL A 65 -4.79 -0.42 -1.62
C VAL A 65 -3.94 0.84 -1.54
N LEU A 66 -3.90 1.45 -0.35
CA LEU A 66 -3.03 2.58 -0.05
C LEU A 66 -1.82 2.08 0.74
N PRO A 67 -0.69 1.71 0.12
CA PRO A 67 0.51 1.22 0.80
C PRO A 67 1.07 2.19 1.84
N CYS A 68 0.78 3.48 1.73
CA CYS A 68 1.14 4.48 2.74
C CYS A 68 0.39 4.30 4.08
N ARG A 69 -0.75 3.61 4.08
CA ARG A 69 -1.58 3.30 5.26
C ARG A 69 -1.82 1.81 5.47
N ALA A 70 -1.42 0.98 4.50
CA ALA A 70 -1.56 -0.47 4.58
C ALA A 70 -0.32 -1.11 5.22
N ARG A 71 -0.55 -2.24 5.90
CA ARG A 71 0.47 -3.09 6.51
C ARG A 71 0.38 -4.50 5.90
N PRO A 72 1.52 -5.17 5.68
CA PRO A 72 1.51 -6.52 5.14
C PRO A 72 1.07 -7.52 6.23
N VAL A 73 0.10 -8.37 5.92
CA VAL A 73 -0.34 -9.47 6.80
C VAL A 73 0.48 -10.73 6.52
N THR A 74 0.89 -10.92 5.26
CA THR A 74 1.70 -12.06 4.82
C THR A 74 3.18 -11.71 4.71
N ALA A 75 4.03 -12.75 4.74
CA ALA A 75 5.48 -12.59 4.64
C ALA A 75 5.94 -11.96 3.31
N ASN A 76 5.18 -12.19 2.24
CA ASN A 76 5.38 -11.58 0.93
C ASN A 76 4.07 -10.92 0.49
N VAL A 77 4.20 -9.71 -0.03
CA VAL A 77 3.10 -8.96 -0.67
C VAL A 77 3.65 -8.36 -1.95
N THR A 78 2.88 -8.47 -3.02
CA THR A 78 3.23 -7.91 -4.32
C THR A 78 2.22 -6.84 -4.70
N LEU A 79 2.70 -5.61 -4.87
CA LEU A 79 1.90 -4.49 -5.31
C LEU A 79 2.34 -4.01 -6.69
N ARG A 80 1.36 -3.52 -7.46
CA ARG A 80 1.54 -2.81 -8.71
C ARG A 80 1.14 -1.35 -8.52
N PHE A 81 2.15 -0.47 -8.58
CA PHE A 81 1.98 0.99 -8.50
C PHE A 81 1.85 1.53 -9.93
N GLY A 82 0.79 2.29 -10.19
CA GLY A 82 0.58 2.98 -11.46
C GLY A 82 0.29 2.06 -12.67
N GLU A 83 -0.62 2.54 -13.51
CA GLU A 83 -0.37 2.77 -14.94
C GLU A 83 -0.48 4.28 -15.17
#